data_AF-A0A0F9RND8-F1
#
_entry.id   AF-A0A0F9RND8-F1
#
_cell.length_a   1.000
_cell.length_b   1.000
_cell.length_c   1.000
_cell.angle_alpha   90.00
_cell.angle_beta   90.00
_cell.angle_gamma   90.00
#
_symmetry.space_group_name_H-M   'P 1'
#
loop_
_entity.id
_entity.type
_entity.pdbx_description
1 polymer ?
#
loop_
_entity_poly.entity_id
_entity_poly.type
_entity_poly.pdbx_seq_one_letter_code
_entity_poly.pdbx_strand_id
1 'polypeptide(L)'
;MNNRNWLKLITFLLIASILIIGAKQRFDTILAKEIIITGSGGLNFGVNAGSLDINGKELTLDADADTSITAITNNQIDIEINGTDEITLTAERLSLNDTFVYQALNTENLGTNQTILTQIITFTAAAGGSGTLATITDGEIWFVHKIFIRTTTDFDATGDDVTFIVGDDLDVDGFLAAVDAELQSAFTEATGYAAGWFGIESGSGDAYTLDDGGPFVYAPSGADQTIDWLLDETSGETITAGSLTTYVIYTRIQ
;
A
#
# COMPACT_ATOMS: atom_id res chain seq x y z
N MET A 1 13.27 25.27 77.64
CA MET A 1 14.66 25.07 77.13
C MET A 1 15.46 26.33 77.42
N ASN A 2 16.72 26.23 77.84
CA ASN A 2 17.58 27.42 78.01
C ASN A 2 18.16 27.90 76.67
N ASN A 3 18.62 29.15 76.60
CA ASN A 3 19.15 29.77 75.37
C ASN A 3 20.30 28.97 74.75
N ARG A 4 21.10 28.27 75.57
CA ARG A 4 22.22 27.44 75.11
C ARG A 4 21.76 26.17 74.37
N ASN A 5 20.62 25.60 74.78
CA ASN A 5 20.04 24.44 74.11
C ASN A 5 19.33 24.85 72.80
N TRP A 6 18.78 26.06 72.75
CA TRP A 6 18.22 26.65 71.53
C TRP A 6 19.29 26.89 70.46
N LEU A 7 20.43 27.47 70.87
CA LEU A 7 21.54 27.71 69.95
C LEU A 7 22.11 26.42 69.37
N LYS A 8 22.26 25.37 70.20
CA LYS A 8 22.72 24.05 69.75
C LYS A 8 21.77 23.40 68.75
N LEU A 9 20.46 23.53 68.97
CA LEU A 9 19.45 22.97 68.06
C LEU A 9 19.47 23.69 66.70
N ILE A 10 19.57 25.02 66.69
CA ILE A 10 19.68 25.79 65.45
C ILE A 10 20.95 25.41 64.68
N THR A 11 22.10 25.34 65.35
CA THR A 11 23.36 24.98 64.70
C THR A 11 23.32 23.57 64.11
N PHE A 12 22.74 22.61 64.83
CA PHE A 12 22.58 21.24 64.33
C PHE A 12 21.68 21.18 63.10
N LEU A 13 20.54 21.87 63.13
CA LEU A 13 19.63 21.97 61.99
C LEU A 13 20.32 22.59 60.78
N LEU A 14 21.08 23.67 60.98
CA LEU A 14 21.79 24.39 59.90
C LEU A 14 22.84 23.49 59.22
N ILE A 15 23.64 22.77 60.01
CA ILE A 15 24.65 21.83 59.49
C ILE A 15 23.99 20.67 58.76
N ALA A 16 22.90 20.11 59.30
CA ALA A 16 22.16 19.03 58.66
C ALA A 16 21.58 19.46 57.31
N SER A 17 21.00 20.67 57.20
CA SER A 17 20.49 21.20 55.94
C SER A 17 21.59 21.43 54.90
N ILE A 18 22.78 21.88 55.30
CA ILE A 18 23.92 22.08 54.37
C ILE A 18 24.43 20.74 53.83
N LEU A 19 24.48 19.70 54.66
CA LEU A 19 24.94 18.36 54.25
C LEU A 19 24.03 17.73 53.18
N ILE A 20 22.75 18.08 53.17
CA ILE A 20 21.76 17.55 52.21
C ILE A 20 21.93 18.18 50.82
N ILE A 21 22.37 19.44 50.73
CA ILE A 21 22.45 20.23 49.49
C ILE A 21 23.62 19.78 48.57
N GLY A 22 24.68 19.18 49.13
CA GLY A 22 25.87 18.76 48.37
C GLY A 22 26.02 17.26 48.13
N ALA A 23 25.17 16.43 48.72
CA ALA A 23 25.28 14.97 48.63
C ALA A 23 24.39 14.40 47.52
N LYS A 24 24.87 13.37 46.82
CA LYS A 24 24.04 12.59 45.89
C LYS A 24 22.94 11.89 46.69
N GLN A 25 21.71 12.40 46.56
CA GLN A 25 20.53 11.77 47.15
C GLN A 25 20.17 10.52 46.33
N ARG A 26 19.83 9.42 47.01
CA ARG A 26 19.31 8.19 46.38
C ARG A 26 17.94 7.94 47.01
N PHE A 27 16.92 7.92 46.17
CA PHE A 27 15.56 7.59 46.57
C PHE A 27 15.15 6.30 45.85
N ASP A 28 14.58 5.36 46.59
CA ASP A 28 14.07 4.11 46.01
C ASP A 28 12.70 4.32 45.35
N THR A 29 11.92 5.28 45.84
CA THR A 29 10.63 5.67 45.26
C THR A 29 10.38 7.15 45.51
N ILE A 30 9.91 7.85 44.48
CA ILE A 30 9.49 9.26 44.56
C ILE A 30 8.01 9.30 44.17
N LEU A 31 7.14 9.63 45.13
CA LEU A 31 5.72 9.90 44.87
C LEU A 31 5.51 11.41 44.90
N ALA A 32 5.48 12.04 43.73
CA ALA A 32 5.25 13.47 43.58
C ALA A 32 4.21 13.70 42.50
N LYS A 33 3.38 14.75 42.67
CA LYS A 33 2.45 15.21 41.62
C LYS A 33 3.21 15.72 40.39
N GLU A 34 4.38 16.32 40.63
CA GLU A 34 5.22 16.94 39.61
C GLU A 34 6.67 16.81 40.07
N ILE A 35 7.56 16.48 39.12
CA ILE A 35 9.01 16.46 39.32
C ILE A 35 9.60 17.49 38.36
N ILE A 36 10.17 18.56 38.91
CA ILE A 36 10.82 19.62 38.13
C ILE A 36 12.33 19.49 38.30
N ILE A 37 13.07 19.39 37.19
CA ILE A 37 14.54 19.40 37.20
C ILE A 37 15.02 20.68 36.53
N THR A 38 15.59 21.57 37.34
CA THR A 38 16.03 22.90 36.90
C THR A 38 17.53 22.98 36.57
N GLY A 39 18.24 21.85 36.61
CA GLY A 39 19.68 21.76 36.32
C GLY A 39 19.96 21.30 34.89
N SER A 40 21.11 21.68 34.35
CA SER A 40 21.53 21.37 32.96
C SER A 40 21.88 19.90 32.70
N GLY A 41 21.70 19.01 33.67
CA GLY A 41 22.12 17.61 33.60
C GLY A 41 21.13 16.66 32.90
N GLY A 42 19.97 17.15 32.48
CA GLY A 42 18.89 16.32 31.94
C GLY A 42 18.28 15.37 32.98
N LEU A 43 17.14 14.77 32.63
CA LEU A 43 16.54 13.67 33.40
C LEU A 43 16.79 12.37 32.66
N ASN A 44 17.62 11.48 33.23
CA ASN A 44 17.76 10.14 32.70
C ASN A 44 16.68 9.23 33.31
N PHE A 45 15.60 8.96 32.57
CA PHE A 45 14.57 8.01 32.97
C PHE A 45 15.04 6.57 32.71
N GLY A 46 15.54 5.91 33.76
CA GLY A 46 15.82 4.47 33.70
C GLY A 46 14.54 3.65 33.82
N VAL A 47 13.97 3.21 32.70
CA VAL A 47 12.85 2.25 32.69
C VAL A 47 13.39 0.84 32.95
N ASN A 48 13.47 0.42 34.22
CA ASN A 48 13.87 -0.95 34.55
C ASN A 48 12.64 -1.87 34.40
N ALA A 49 12.60 -2.64 33.31
CA ALA A 49 11.63 -3.71 33.00
C ALA A 49 10.15 -3.30 32.76
N GLY A 50 9.85 -2.02 32.48
CA GLY A 50 8.48 -1.55 32.19
C GLY A 50 8.38 -0.62 30.97
N SER A 51 7.15 -0.35 30.54
CA SER A 51 6.83 0.64 29.50
C SER A 51 6.80 2.05 30.09
N LEU A 52 7.32 3.04 29.35
CA LEU A 52 7.02 4.45 29.61
C LEU A 52 5.60 4.72 29.10
N ASP A 53 4.67 4.98 30.01
CA ASP A 53 3.32 5.41 29.69
C ASP A 53 3.20 6.92 29.90
N ILE A 54 2.99 7.66 28.81
CA ILE A 54 2.79 9.11 28.83
C ILE A 54 1.29 9.49 28.88
N ASN A 55 0.38 8.54 29.06
CA ASN A 55 -1.07 8.74 29.22
C ASN A 55 -1.71 9.57 28.08
N GLY A 56 -1.39 9.24 26.83
CA GLY A 56 -1.92 9.94 25.65
C GLY A 56 -1.48 11.41 25.55
N LYS A 57 -0.35 11.76 26.19
CA LYS A 57 0.31 13.06 26.02
C LYS A 57 1.27 13.04 24.85
N GLU A 58 1.76 14.21 24.50
CA GLU A 58 2.77 14.45 23.49
C GLU A 58 4.17 14.26 24.09
N LEU A 59 5.06 13.63 23.32
CA LEU A 59 6.48 13.51 23.60
C LEU A 59 7.26 14.38 22.61
N THR A 60 7.75 15.52 23.07
CA THR A 60 8.69 16.38 22.33
C THR A 60 10.09 15.76 22.28
N LEU A 61 10.71 15.74 21.11
CA LEU A 61 11.97 15.02 20.86
C LEU A 61 13.20 15.92 20.68
N ASP A 62 13.01 17.19 20.34
CA ASP A 62 14.08 18.15 20.11
C ASP A 62 14.05 19.33 21.10
N ALA A 63 14.97 20.27 20.91
CA ALA A 63 15.22 21.36 21.84
C ALA A 63 14.35 22.59 21.59
N ASP A 64 13.93 22.79 20.34
CA ASP A 64 13.07 23.86 19.84
C ASP A 64 11.58 23.52 19.85
N ALA A 65 11.24 22.28 20.18
CA ALA A 65 9.88 21.80 20.35
C ALA A 65 9.03 21.87 19.07
N ASP A 66 9.64 21.48 17.95
CA ASP A 66 8.93 21.35 16.67
C ASP A 66 8.92 19.91 16.12
N THR A 67 9.60 18.99 16.79
CA THR A 67 9.50 17.54 16.54
C THR A 67 8.85 16.83 17.73
N SER A 68 7.75 16.12 17.49
CA SER A 68 7.02 15.40 18.54
C SER A 68 6.39 14.09 18.07
N ILE A 69 6.03 13.24 19.05
CA ILE A 69 5.22 12.04 18.82
C ILE A 69 3.99 12.11 19.70
N THR A 70 2.81 11.92 19.11
CA THR A 70 1.55 11.93 19.85
C THR A 70 0.67 10.73 19.51
N ALA A 71 -0.05 10.23 20.52
CA ALA A 71 -1.12 9.24 20.36
C ALA A 71 -2.43 9.80 20.93
N ILE A 72 -3.02 10.78 20.24
CA ILE A 72 -4.17 11.56 20.74
C ILE A 72 -5.51 10.78 20.67
N THR A 73 -5.63 9.78 19.80
CA THR A 73 -6.84 8.96 19.66
C THR A 73 -6.55 7.47 19.79
N ASN A 74 -7.57 6.69 20.16
CA ASN A 74 -7.44 5.23 20.21
C ASN A 74 -7.21 4.73 18.78
N ASN A 75 -6.00 4.25 18.52
CA ASN A 75 -5.51 3.67 17.26
C ASN A 75 -4.88 4.65 16.25
N GLN A 76 -4.37 5.79 16.70
CA GLN A 76 -3.55 6.69 15.86
C GLN A 76 -2.26 7.08 16.58
N ILE A 77 -1.16 7.08 15.84
CA ILE A 77 0.12 7.65 16.24
C ILE A 77 0.52 8.65 15.16
N ASP A 78 0.82 9.88 15.56
CA ASP A 78 1.28 10.95 14.69
C ASP A 78 2.71 11.34 15.06
N ILE A 79 3.54 11.56 14.05
CA ILE A 79 4.90 12.11 14.18
C ILE A 79 4.90 13.48 13.53
N GLU A 80 5.05 14.50 14.37
CA GLU A 80 5.15 15.89 13.97
C GLU A 80 6.60 16.25 13.69
N ILE A 81 6.85 16.95 12.57
CA ILE A 81 8.13 17.59 12.28
C ILE A 81 7.82 19.00 11.80
N ASN A 82 8.49 20.00 12.38
CA ASN A 82 8.30 21.41 12.05
C ASN A 82 6.82 21.86 12.19
N GLY A 83 6.11 21.34 13.21
CA GLY A 83 4.74 21.74 13.54
C GLY A 83 3.64 21.20 12.59
N THR A 84 3.93 20.14 11.84
CA THR A 84 2.93 19.44 11.01
C THR A 84 3.12 17.92 11.11
N ASP A 85 2.01 17.17 11.14
CA ASP A 85 2.02 15.71 11.12
C ASP A 85 2.56 15.21 9.77
N GLU A 86 3.80 14.71 9.78
CA GLU A 86 4.46 14.19 8.58
C GLU A 86 4.21 12.69 8.39
N ILE A 87 3.99 11.97 9.49
CA ILE A 87 3.71 10.53 9.48
C ILE A 87 2.52 10.24 10.39
N THR A 88 1.47 9.62 9.84
CA THR A 88 0.33 9.11 10.60
C THR A 88 0.23 7.61 10.46
N LEU A 89 0.25 6.89 11.58
CA LEU A 89 0.06 5.46 11.68
C LEU A 89 -1.31 5.17 12.30
N THR A 90 -2.08 4.33 11.64
CA THR A 90 -3.31 3.74 12.17
C THR A 90 -3.21 2.22 12.12
N ALA A 91 -4.20 1.51 12.66
CA ALA A 91 -4.24 0.05 12.58
C ALA A 91 -4.22 -0.49 11.13
N GLU A 92 -4.69 0.30 10.17
CA GLU A 92 -4.92 -0.13 8.78
C GLU A 92 -3.99 0.53 7.78
N ARG A 93 -3.35 1.65 8.15
CA ARG A 93 -2.71 2.54 7.18
C ARG A 93 -1.51 3.29 7.77
N LEU A 94 -0.46 3.39 6.97
CA LEU A 94 0.60 4.37 7.07
C LEU A 94 0.31 5.53 6.10
N SER A 95 0.23 6.75 6.61
CA SER A 95 0.13 8.00 5.86
C SER A 95 1.46 8.73 5.92
N LEU A 96 1.95 9.21 4.79
CA LEU A 96 3.06 10.15 4.71
C LEU A 96 2.51 11.47 4.14
N ASN A 97 2.79 12.59 4.79
CA ASN A 97 2.40 13.92 4.34
C ASN A 97 3.45 14.51 3.37
N ASP A 98 4.07 13.66 2.55
CA ASP A 98 5.04 14.07 1.55
C ASP A 98 4.41 13.98 0.14
N THR A 99 4.85 14.87 -0.75
CA THR A 99 4.55 14.80 -2.18
C THR A 99 5.31 13.63 -2.84
N PHE A 100 6.43 13.20 -2.27
CA PHE A 100 7.25 12.11 -2.81
C PHE A 100 7.66 11.09 -1.75
N VAL A 101 7.40 9.80 -1.99
CA VAL A 101 7.98 8.74 -1.16
C VAL A 101 9.40 8.45 -1.68
N TYR A 102 10.42 8.94 -0.99
CA TYR A 102 11.82 8.60 -1.28
C TYR A 102 12.14 7.18 -0.80
N GLN A 103 11.99 6.19 -1.68
CA GLN A 103 12.53 4.86 -1.41
C GLN A 103 13.98 4.77 -1.93
N ALA A 104 14.88 4.28 -1.07
CA ALA A 104 16.23 3.96 -1.49
C ALA A 104 16.16 2.85 -2.56
N LEU A 105 16.51 3.18 -3.79
CA LEU A 105 16.75 2.17 -4.81
C LEU A 105 17.80 1.18 -4.25
N ASN A 106 17.63 -0.11 -4.54
CA ASN A 106 18.50 -1.26 -4.22
C ASN A 106 18.01 -2.23 -3.11
N THR A 107 16.77 -2.13 -2.62
CA THR A 107 16.14 -3.21 -1.83
C THR A 107 14.68 -3.37 -2.30
N GLU A 108 14.51 -4.23 -3.30
CA GLU A 108 13.27 -4.68 -3.95
C GLU A 108 12.37 -3.60 -4.64
N ASN A 109 12.45 -3.59 -5.98
CA ASN A 109 11.42 -3.16 -6.94
C ASN A 109 10.64 -1.85 -6.67
N LEU A 110 11.23 -0.69 -7.00
CA LEU A 110 10.44 0.46 -7.48
C LEU A 110 10.46 0.48 -9.00
N GLY A 111 9.43 -0.08 -9.61
CA GLY A 111 9.18 0.04 -11.04
C GLY A 111 7.75 0.46 -11.25
N THR A 112 7.44 1.76 -11.05
CA THR A 112 6.10 2.38 -11.18
C THR A 112 5.06 1.85 -10.18
N ASN A 113 4.12 2.70 -9.71
CA ASN A 113 2.94 2.22 -8.98
C ASN A 113 1.99 1.53 -9.99
N GLN A 114 2.44 0.42 -10.58
CA GLN A 114 1.61 -0.44 -11.42
C GLN A 114 0.62 -1.16 -10.51
N THR A 115 -0.66 -0.91 -10.76
CA THR A 115 -1.74 -1.71 -10.21
C THR A 115 -2.00 -2.85 -11.17
N ILE A 116 -2.14 -4.07 -10.64
CA ILE A 116 -2.50 -5.25 -11.42
C ILE A 116 -3.90 -5.64 -10.99
N LEU A 117 -4.86 -5.53 -11.90
CA LEU A 117 -6.18 -6.14 -11.74
C LEU A 117 -6.11 -7.56 -12.27
N THR A 118 -6.68 -8.48 -11.50
CA THR A 118 -6.71 -9.90 -11.82
C THR A 118 -8.12 -10.43 -11.67
N GLN A 119 -8.61 -11.13 -12.69
CA GLN A 119 -9.89 -11.81 -12.63
C GLN A 119 -9.73 -13.24 -13.12
N ILE A 120 -10.16 -14.19 -12.30
CA ILE A 120 -10.26 -15.59 -12.68
C ILE A 120 -11.60 -15.79 -13.36
N ILE A 121 -11.56 -16.37 -14.55
CA ILE A 121 -12.74 -16.69 -15.32
C ILE A 121 -12.78 -18.21 -15.46
N THR A 122 -13.82 -18.81 -14.87
CA THR A 122 -14.04 -20.26 -14.91
C THR A 122 -15.35 -20.54 -15.62
N PHE A 123 -15.27 -21.39 -16.64
CA PHE A 123 -16.42 -21.81 -17.42
C PHE A 123 -16.79 -23.25 -17.12
N THR A 124 -18.05 -23.42 -16.71
CA THR A 124 -18.73 -24.71 -16.66
C THR A 124 -19.66 -24.77 -17.87
N ALA A 125 -19.50 -25.79 -18.72
CA ALA A 125 -20.12 -25.94 -20.03
C ALA A 125 -21.25 -24.95 -20.40
N ALA A 126 -21.00 -24.04 -21.34
CA ALA A 126 -21.94 -22.98 -21.77
C ALA A 126 -21.63 -22.47 -23.19
N ALA A 127 -22.55 -21.73 -23.80
CA ALA A 127 -22.42 -21.12 -25.13
C ALA A 127 -21.73 -19.73 -25.09
N GLY A 128 -20.67 -19.59 -24.29
CA GLY A 128 -19.96 -18.32 -24.06
C GLY A 128 -20.36 -17.56 -22.79
N GLY A 129 -19.84 -16.34 -22.63
CA GLY A 129 -20.13 -15.47 -21.49
C GLY A 129 -19.41 -14.13 -21.55
N SER A 130 -19.78 -13.17 -20.72
CA SER A 130 -19.13 -11.87 -20.63
C SER A 130 -19.10 -11.32 -19.20
N GLY A 131 -18.27 -10.32 -18.96
CA GLY A 131 -18.26 -9.59 -17.70
C GLY A 131 -17.27 -8.43 -17.69
N THR A 132 -17.30 -7.65 -16.61
CA THR A 132 -16.45 -6.46 -16.45
C THR A 132 -15.17 -6.79 -15.69
N LEU A 133 -14.01 -6.42 -16.24
CA LEU A 133 -12.70 -6.50 -15.60
C LEU A 133 -12.42 -5.24 -14.76
N ALA A 134 -12.77 -4.07 -15.29
CA ALA A 134 -12.51 -2.78 -14.65
C ALA A 134 -13.58 -1.75 -15.04
N THR A 135 -13.91 -0.87 -14.09
CA THR A 135 -14.68 0.36 -14.36
C THR A 135 -13.74 1.55 -14.14
N ILE A 136 -13.61 2.38 -15.17
CA ILE A 136 -12.84 3.62 -15.14
C ILE A 136 -13.86 4.76 -15.07
N THR A 137 -13.81 5.52 -13.98
CA THR A 137 -14.76 6.61 -13.73
C THR A 137 -14.52 7.77 -14.69
N ASP A 138 -15.59 8.52 -15.04
CA ASP A 138 -15.48 9.74 -15.84
C ASP A 138 -14.39 10.68 -15.28
N GLY A 139 -13.45 11.08 -16.15
CA GLY A 139 -12.36 11.97 -15.80
C GLY A 139 -11.13 11.33 -15.15
N GLU A 140 -11.14 10.02 -14.85
CA GLU A 140 -9.91 9.28 -14.52
C GLU A 140 -9.06 9.06 -15.78
N ILE A 141 -7.74 9.03 -15.63
CA ILE A 141 -6.82 8.71 -16.73
C ILE A 141 -5.89 7.58 -16.30
N TRP A 142 -5.95 6.48 -17.04
CA TRP A 142 -5.11 5.31 -16.81
C TRP A 142 -4.08 5.21 -17.94
N PHE A 143 -2.82 5.01 -17.58
CA PHE A 143 -1.81 4.49 -18.50
C PHE A 143 -1.78 2.98 -18.36
N VAL A 144 -2.46 2.28 -19.26
CA VAL A 144 -2.53 0.82 -19.30
C VAL A 144 -1.23 0.32 -19.91
N HIS A 145 -0.44 -0.41 -19.14
CA HIS A 145 0.84 -0.94 -19.59
C HIS A 145 0.64 -2.17 -20.47
N LYS A 146 -0.26 -3.07 -20.06
CA LYS A 146 -0.51 -4.32 -20.77
C LYS A 146 -1.78 -5.02 -20.29
N ILE A 147 -2.39 -5.80 -21.19
CA ILE A 147 -3.43 -6.78 -20.89
C ILE A 147 -2.97 -8.13 -21.43
N PHE A 148 -3.02 -9.18 -20.61
CA PHE A 148 -2.64 -10.54 -21.00
C PHE A 148 -3.44 -11.57 -20.22
N ILE A 149 -3.43 -12.81 -20.69
CA ILE A 149 -4.16 -13.91 -20.08
C ILE A 149 -3.23 -15.06 -19.72
N ARG A 150 -3.68 -15.87 -18.76
CA ARG A 150 -3.12 -17.18 -18.48
C ARG A 150 -4.19 -18.25 -18.46
N THR A 151 -4.18 -19.15 -19.41
CA THR A 151 -5.01 -20.34 -19.45
C THR A 151 -4.43 -21.43 -18.55
N THR A 152 -5.25 -21.93 -17.64
CA THR A 152 -4.90 -23.04 -16.73
C THR A 152 -5.67 -24.32 -17.03
N THR A 153 -6.80 -24.20 -17.70
CA THR A 153 -7.60 -25.32 -18.18
C THR A 153 -8.04 -25.00 -19.59
N ASP A 154 -7.71 -25.89 -20.50
CA ASP A 154 -7.98 -25.79 -21.93
C ASP A 154 -9.44 -25.47 -22.18
N PHE A 155 -9.68 -24.48 -23.04
CA PHE A 155 -10.98 -24.28 -23.65
C PHE A 155 -11.04 -25.21 -24.85
N ASP A 156 -12.03 -26.09 -24.88
CA ASP A 156 -12.27 -27.01 -25.99
C ASP A 156 -13.71 -26.84 -26.42
N ALA A 157 -13.90 -26.15 -27.54
CA ALA A 157 -15.15 -26.12 -28.27
C ALA A 157 -15.04 -27.04 -29.47
N THR A 158 -16.13 -27.75 -29.74
CA THR A 158 -16.22 -28.44 -31.02
C THR A 158 -16.25 -27.36 -32.13
N GLY A 159 -15.47 -27.54 -33.20
CA GLY A 159 -15.51 -26.65 -34.37
C GLY A 159 -14.50 -25.49 -34.45
N ASP A 160 -13.62 -25.29 -33.47
CA ASP A 160 -12.56 -24.24 -33.45
C ASP A 160 -13.07 -22.78 -33.46
N ASP A 161 -14.27 -22.49 -32.92
CA ASP A 161 -14.94 -21.17 -33.07
C ASP A 161 -15.01 -20.32 -31.79
N VAL A 162 -14.20 -20.64 -30.76
CA VAL A 162 -14.15 -19.84 -29.52
C VAL A 162 -13.09 -18.76 -29.62
N THR A 163 -13.47 -17.53 -29.27
CA THR A 163 -12.53 -16.42 -29.12
C THR A 163 -12.74 -15.76 -27.75
N PHE A 164 -11.67 -15.62 -26.98
CA PHE A 164 -11.68 -14.80 -25.77
C PHE A 164 -11.18 -13.40 -26.10
N ILE A 165 -12.02 -12.42 -25.82
CA ILE A 165 -11.81 -11.04 -26.22
C ILE A 165 -11.82 -10.17 -24.96
N VAL A 166 -10.91 -9.20 -24.92
CA VAL A 166 -10.89 -8.11 -23.95
C VAL A 166 -10.89 -6.80 -24.73
N GLY A 167 -11.82 -5.92 -24.37
CA GLY A 167 -12.07 -4.66 -25.04
C GLY A 167 -12.93 -3.74 -24.20
N ASP A 168 -13.54 -2.75 -24.83
CA ASP A 168 -14.56 -1.90 -24.24
C ASP A 168 -15.80 -1.78 -25.15
N ASP A 169 -16.77 -0.97 -24.73
CA ASP A 169 -18.02 -0.78 -25.49
C ASP A 169 -17.82 -0.16 -26.89
N LEU A 170 -16.69 0.50 -27.15
CA LEU A 170 -16.38 1.16 -28.43
C LEU A 170 -15.50 0.30 -29.32
N ASP A 171 -14.66 -0.54 -28.73
CA ASP A 171 -13.72 -1.44 -29.41
C ASP A 171 -13.68 -2.78 -28.67
N VAL A 172 -14.59 -3.67 -29.06
CA VAL A 172 -14.86 -4.93 -28.34
C VAL A 172 -13.63 -5.85 -28.33
N ASP A 173 -12.77 -5.78 -29.35
CA ASP A 173 -11.52 -6.52 -29.49
C ASP A 173 -10.25 -5.65 -29.41
N GLY A 174 -10.38 -4.41 -28.93
CA GLY A 174 -9.31 -3.42 -28.97
C GLY A 174 -8.09 -3.70 -28.10
N PHE A 175 -8.14 -4.66 -27.17
CA PHE A 175 -7.03 -4.92 -26.23
C PHE A 175 -6.40 -6.30 -26.33
N LEU A 176 -7.20 -7.35 -26.45
CA LEU A 176 -6.71 -8.73 -26.56
C LEU A 176 -7.78 -9.59 -27.23
N ALA A 177 -7.41 -10.40 -28.22
CA ALA A 177 -8.28 -11.41 -28.80
C ALA A 177 -7.49 -12.72 -28.95
N ALA A 178 -7.85 -13.73 -28.15
CA ALA A 178 -7.23 -15.05 -28.15
C ALA A 178 -8.17 -16.05 -28.82
N VAL A 179 -7.73 -16.68 -29.90
CA VAL A 179 -8.51 -17.72 -30.58
C VAL A 179 -8.40 -19.06 -29.86
N ASP A 180 -9.26 -20.01 -30.20
CA ASP A 180 -9.34 -21.34 -29.57
C ASP A 180 -7.99 -22.06 -29.44
N ALA A 181 -7.16 -21.99 -30.49
CA ALA A 181 -5.81 -22.58 -30.49
C ALA A 181 -4.85 -21.95 -29.46
N GLU A 182 -5.11 -20.71 -29.04
CA GLU A 182 -4.33 -19.94 -28.07
C GLU A 182 -4.88 -20.10 -26.65
N LEU A 183 -6.14 -20.54 -26.50
CA LEU A 183 -6.81 -20.82 -25.24
C LEU A 183 -6.50 -22.22 -24.69
N GLN A 184 -5.23 -22.61 -24.75
CA GLN A 184 -4.73 -23.89 -24.28
C GLN A 184 -3.69 -23.68 -23.18
N SER A 185 -3.76 -24.48 -22.11
CA SER A 185 -2.76 -24.49 -21.02
C SER A 185 -1.36 -24.89 -21.50
N ALA A 186 -1.28 -25.60 -22.64
CA ALA A 186 -0.04 -25.99 -23.30
C ALA A 186 0.41 -25.01 -24.40
N PHE A 187 -0.41 -24.02 -24.76
CA PHE A 187 -0.06 -23.04 -25.79
C PHE A 187 1.18 -22.25 -25.37
N THR A 188 2.11 -22.05 -26.31
CA THR A 188 3.26 -21.17 -26.11
C THR A 188 3.26 -20.15 -27.23
N GLU A 189 3.04 -18.88 -26.88
CA GLU A 189 3.00 -17.75 -27.81
C GLU A 189 4.27 -17.67 -28.67
N ALA A 190 5.43 -17.89 -28.05
CA ALA A 190 6.71 -17.93 -28.74
C ALA A 190 7.67 -18.96 -28.13
N THR A 191 8.73 -19.28 -28.87
CA THR A 191 9.74 -20.25 -28.43
C THR A 191 10.44 -19.77 -27.16
N GLY A 192 10.40 -20.58 -26.11
CA GLY A 192 11.04 -20.28 -24.81
C GLY A 192 10.12 -19.58 -23.81
N TYR A 193 8.88 -19.27 -24.18
CA TYR A 193 7.89 -18.69 -23.28
C TYR A 193 7.22 -19.76 -22.42
N ALA A 194 6.71 -19.34 -21.27
CA ALA A 194 5.95 -20.22 -20.39
C ALA A 194 4.62 -20.60 -21.06
N ALA A 195 4.22 -21.86 -20.92
CA ALA A 195 2.97 -22.35 -21.49
C ALA A 195 1.73 -21.76 -20.80
N GLY A 196 0.64 -21.64 -21.56
CA GLY A 196 -0.65 -21.11 -21.15
C GLY A 196 -0.72 -19.58 -21.11
N TRP A 197 0.32 -18.86 -21.52
CA TRP A 197 0.33 -17.40 -21.54
C TRP A 197 0.10 -16.88 -22.97
N PHE A 198 -0.73 -15.84 -23.09
CA PHE A 198 -1.02 -15.16 -24.35
C PHE A 198 -1.24 -13.66 -24.15
N GLY A 199 -0.91 -12.86 -25.16
CA GLY A 199 -0.94 -11.39 -25.11
C GLY A 199 0.33 -10.80 -24.51
N ILE A 200 1.43 -11.57 -24.48
CA ILE A 200 2.76 -11.10 -24.04
C ILE A 200 3.61 -10.66 -25.25
N GLU A 201 3.37 -11.18 -26.45
CA GLU A 201 3.64 -10.52 -27.73
C GLU A 201 2.33 -9.82 -28.19
N SER A 202 2.23 -8.84 -29.09
CA SER A 202 3.12 -8.21 -30.03
C SER A 202 3.16 -8.76 -31.48
N GLY A 203 2.02 -8.79 -32.20
CA GLY A 203 2.01 -8.96 -33.67
C GLY A 203 0.71 -8.67 -34.48
N SER A 204 0.67 -7.53 -35.20
CA SER A 204 -0.05 -7.19 -36.47
C SER A 204 -1.49 -6.60 -36.49
N GLY A 205 -1.67 -5.31 -36.85
CA GLY A 205 -2.89 -4.75 -37.47
C GLY A 205 -3.24 -3.25 -37.27
N ASP A 206 -2.70 -2.36 -38.12
CA ASP A 206 -3.28 -1.09 -38.66
C ASP A 206 -3.76 0.13 -37.80
N ALA A 207 -3.35 1.30 -38.33
CA ALA A 207 -3.81 2.70 -38.22
C ALA A 207 -4.10 3.38 -36.86
N TYR A 208 -4.49 2.67 -35.81
CA TYR A 208 -4.53 3.20 -34.44
C TYR A 208 -4.02 2.22 -33.38
N THR A 209 -3.60 1.04 -33.79
CA THR A 209 -2.87 0.09 -32.95
C THR A 209 -1.36 0.37 -33.10
N LEU A 210 -0.65 0.50 -31.96
CA LEU A 210 0.70 -0.04 -31.98
C LEU A 210 0.47 -1.52 -32.23
N ASP A 211 1.03 -2.04 -33.29
CA ASP A 211 0.96 -3.41 -33.79
C ASP A 211 1.03 -4.49 -32.71
N ASP A 212 1.47 -4.13 -31.49
CA ASP A 212 2.23 -5.03 -30.67
C ASP A 212 2.04 -4.88 -29.14
N GLY A 213 0.82 -5.01 -28.59
CA GLY A 213 0.61 -5.19 -27.14
C GLY A 213 1.34 -4.18 -26.23
N GLY A 214 1.46 -2.94 -26.72
CA GLY A 214 2.19 -1.84 -26.09
C GLY A 214 1.30 -1.03 -25.15
N PRO A 215 1.89 -0.16 -24.32
CA PRO A 215 1.13 0.63 -23.37
C PRO A 215 0.26 1.67 -24.08
N PHE A 216 -0.94 1.91 -23.57
CA PHE A 216 -1.90 2.89 -24.11
C PHE A 216 -2.54 3.71 -22.98
N VAL A 217 -3.18 4.83 -23.35
CA VAL A 217 -3.90 5.68 -22.40
C VAL A 217 -5.39 5.42 -22.52
N TYR A 218 -6.04 5.08 -21.40
CA TYR A 218 -7.49 4.95 -21.26
C TYR A 218 -8.00 6.18 -20.48
N ALA A 219 -8.85 6.99 -21.10
CA ALA A 219 -9.31 8.27 -20.54
C ALA A 219 -10.79 8.51 -20.88
N PRO A 220 -11.74 7.98 -20.08
CA PRO A 220 -13.15 8.22 -20.29
C PRO A 220 -13.47 9.71 -20.17
N SER A 221 -14.41 10.18 -21.00
CA SER A 221 -14.90 11.56 -20.95
C SER A 221 -16.40 11.62 -21.16
N GLY A 222 -17.11 12.18 -20.19
CA GLY A 222 -18.56 12.39 -20.20
C GLY A 222 -19.39 11.26 -19.59
N ALA A 223 -18.78 10.11 -19.26
CA ALA A 223 -19.38 8.99 -18.53
C ALA A 223 -18.29 7.99 -18.11
N ASP A 224 -18.61 7.14 -17.13
CA ASP A 224 -17.81 5.97 -16.79
C ASP A 224 -17.72 5.01 -17.99
N GLN A 225 -16.59 4.33 -18.14
CA GLN A 225 -16.37 3.30 -19.15
C GLN A 225 -15.82 2.03 -18.50
N THR A 226 -15.95 0.90 -19.20
CA THR A 226 -15.54 -0.41 -18.70
C THR A 226 -14.54 -1.08 -19.63
N ILE A 227 -13.57 -1.77 -19.04
CA ILE A 227 -12.83 -2.81 -19.74
C ILE A 227 -13.57 -4.10 -19.43
N ASP A 228 -14.08 -4.73 -20.46
CA ASP A 228 -14.88 -5.94 -20.38
C ASP A 228 -14.18 -7.10 -21.05
N TRP A 229 -14.60 -8.30 -20.67
CA TRP A 229 -14.20 -9.52 -21.32
C TRP A 229 -15.43 -10.21 -21.93
N LEU A 230 -15.21 -10.85 -23.05
CA LEU A 230 -16.20 -11.65 -23.78
C LEU A 230 -15.55 -12.96 -24.20
N LEU A 231 -16.14 -14.08 -23.80
CA LEU A 231 -15.88 -15.37 -24.43
C LEU A 231 -16.96 -15.57 -25.48
N ASP A 232 -16.60 -15.24 -26.72
CA ASP A 232 -17.48 -15.38 -27.87
C ASP A 232 -17.40 -16.81 -28.42
N GLU A 233 -18.56 -17.33 -28.75
CA GLU A 233 -18.74 -18.61 -29.41
C GLU A 233 -19.71 -18.36 -30.54
N THR A 234 -19.16 -18.12 -31.73
CA THR A 234 -19.90 -17.55 -32.86
C THR A 234 -20.80 -18.59 -33.56
N SER A 235 -20.65 -19.88 -33.23
CA SER A 235 -21.23 -21.01 -33.96
C SER A 235 -22.36 -21.74 -33.20
N GLY A 236 -22.68 -21.35 -31.97
CA GLY A 236 -23.72 -21.97 -31.13
C GLY A 236 -23.31 -23.31 -30.50
N GLU A 237 -22.03 -23.64 -30.53
CA GLU A 237 -21.39 -24.80 -29.95
C GLU A 237 -21.28 -24.69 -28.42
N THR A 238 -21.16 -25.84 -27.75
CA THR A 238 -20.98 -25.86 -26.29
C THR A 238 -19.50 -25.91 -25.96
N ILE A 239 -18.99 -24.89 -25.28
CA ILE A 239 -17.65 -24.92 -24.69
C ILE A 239 -17.69 -25.99 -23.59
N THR A 240 -16.81 -26.98 -23.61
CA THR A 240 -16.91 -28.13 -22.69
C THR A 240 -16.61 -27.71 -21.24
N ALA A 241 -15.50 -27.01 -21.05
CA ALA A 241 -15.05 -26.36 -19.82
C ALA A 241 -13.81 -25.53 -20.17
N GLY A 242 -13.41 -24.62 -19.28
CA GLY A 242 -12.18 -23.86 -19.45
C GLY A 242 -11.93 -22.93 -18.27
N SER A 243 -10.68 -22.58 -18.04
CA SER A 243 -10.34 -21.59 -17.01
C SER A 243 -9.11 -20.81 -17.42
N LEU A 244 -9.22 -19.48 -17.32
CA LEU A 244 -8.12 -18.56 -17.52
C LEU A 244 -8.14 -17.45 -16.46
N THR A 245 -7.03 -16.74 -16.34
CA THR A 245 -6.92 -15.51 -15.54
C THR A 245 -6.56 -14.36 -16.46
N THR A 246 -7.31 -13.27 -16.39
CA THR A 246 -6.99 -12.03 -17.11
C THR A 246 -6.25 -11.07 -16.20
N TYR A 247 -5.23 -10.42 -16.74
CA TYR A 247 -4.38 -9.45 -16.05
C TYR A 247 -4.45 -8.11 -16.78
N VAL A 248 -4.79 -7.04 -16.05
CA VAL A 248 -4.71 -5.66 -16.56
C VAL A 248 -3.70 -4.91 -15.70
N ILE A 249 -2.56 -4.55 -16.31
CA ILE A 249 -1.51 -3.77 -15.64
C ILE A 249 -1.66 -2.32 -16.06
N TYR A 250 -1.85 -1.42 -15.10
CA TYR A 250 -2.04 0.01 -15.38
C TYR A 250 -1.46 0.89 -14.27
N THR A 251 -1.27 2.17 -14.58
CA THR A 251 -0.98 3.22 -13.61
C THR A 251 -2.03 4.30 -13.76
N ARG A 252 -2.69 4.69 -12.66
CA ARG A 252 -3.54 5.89 -12.67
C ARG A 252 -2.64 7.13 -12.71
N ILE A 253 -2.83 7.97 -13.71
CA ILE A 253 -2.05 9.19 -13.91
C ILE A 253 -2.88 10.46 -13.67
N GLN A 254 -4.20 10.33 -13.53
CA GLN A 254 -5.11 11.36 -13.03
C GLN A 254 -6.35 10.72 -12.40
#